data_AF-A0A520K653-F1
#
_entry.id   AF-A0A520K653-F1
#
_cell.length_a   1.000
_cell.length_b   1.000
_cell.length_c   1.000
_cell.angle_alpha   90.00
_cell.angle_beta   90.00
_cell.angle_gamma   90.00
#
_symmetry.space_group_name_H-M   'P 1'
#
loop_
_entity.id
_entity.type
_entity.pdbx_description
1 polymer ?
#
loop_
_entity_poly.entity_id
_entity_poly.type
_entity_poly.pdbx_seq_one_letter_code
_entity_poly.pdbx_strand_id
1 'polypeptide(L)' 'MVKERKFDRAFIVDVVCNPERKERGVGDVWYAYRRVYNKVVRVVVNGKQKPYIVITMYYDRRLRK' A
#
# COMPACT_ATOMS: atom_id res chain seq x y z
N MET A 1 16.01 -7.93 -1.00
CA MET A 1 14.95 -8.32 -0.04
C MET A 1 14.72 -7.13 0.90
N VAL A 2 13.60 -6.42 0.77
CA VAL A 2 13.34 -5.20 1.56
C VAL A 2 13.16 -5.64 3.02
N LYS A 3 14.16 -5.37 3.88
CA LYS A 3 14.06 -5.48 5.34
C LYS A 3 12.70 -4.93 5.73
N GLU A 4 11.83 -5.80 6.24
CA GLU A 4 10.48 -5.49 6.67
C GLU A 4 10.54 -4.21 7.49
N ARG A 5 10.04 -3.13 6.90
CA ARG A 5 9.75 -1.93 7.65
C ARG A 5 8.67 -2.41 8.61
N LYS A 6 8.96 -2.43 9.92
CA LYS A 6 8.07 -2.92 11.00
C LYS A 6 6.79 -2.09 11.05
N PHE A 7 5.93 -2.28 10.08
CA PHE A 7 4.62 -1.69 10.02
C PHE A 7 3.66 -2.69 10.65
N ASP A 8 2.82 -2.17 11.52
CA ASP A 8 1.83 -2.98 12.19
C ASP A 8 0.82 -3.56 11.18
N ARG A 9 0.38 -4.79 11.43
CA ARG A 9 -0.60 -5.46 10.56
C ARG A 9 -1.91 -4.69 10.52
N ALA A 10 -2.36 -4.13 11.64
CA ALA A 10 -3.61 -3.37 11.66
C ALA A 10 -3.49 -2.11 10.80
N PHE A 11 -2.32 -1.45 10.80
CA PHE A 11 -2.05 -0.34 9.90
C PHE A 11 -2.12 -0.75 8.43
N ILE A 12 -1.53 -1.90 8.04
CA ILE A 12 -1.61 -2.38 6.65
C ILE A 12 -3.07 -2.63 6.25
N VAL A 13 -3.83 -3.31 7.10
CA VAL A 13 -5.24 -3.60 6.87
C VAL A 13 -6.04 -2.30 6.72
N ASP A 14 -5.80 -1.31 7.58
CA ASP A 14 -6.45 0.00 7.48
C ASP A 14 -6.14 0.69 6.14
N VAL A 15 -4.87 0.71 5.70
CA VAL A 15 -4.50 1.30 4.41
C VAL A 15 -5.17 0.58 3.24
N VAL A 16 -5.31 -0.75 3.29
CA VAL A 16 -5.96 -1.53 2.24
C VAL A 16 -7.48 -1.34 2.23
N CYS A 17 -8.11 -1.27 3.40
CA CYS A 17 -9.55 -1.10 3.54
C CYS A 17 -10.01 0.35 3.30
N ASN A 18 -9.20 1.33 3.73
CA ASN A 18 -9.52 2.75 3.75
C ASN A 18 -8.39 3.59 3.10
N PRO A 19 -8.02 3.33 1.83
CA PRO A 19 -6.96 4.09 1.18
C PRO A 19 -7.40 5.54 0.94
N GLU A 20 -6.50 6.50 1.16
CA GLU A 20 -6.71 7.89 0.73
C GLU A 20 -6.75 8.01 -0.80
N ARG A 21 -5.96 7.17 -1.47
CA ARG A 21 -5.97 7.05 -2.93
C ARG A 21 -5.82 5.59 -3.32
N LYS A 22 -6.61 5.17 -4.29
CA LYS A 22 -6.54 3.86 -4.93
C LYS A 22 -6.14 4.01 -6.38
N GLU A 23 -5.19 3.22 -6.85
CA GLU A 23 -4.71 3.28 -8.24
C GLU A 23 -4.64 1.87 -8.82
N ARG A 24 -5.02 1.73 -10.10
CA ARG A 24 -5.00 0.43 -10.78
C ARG A 24 -3.58 0.09 -11.22
N GLY A 25 -3.15 -1.14 -10.94
CA GLY A 25 -1.93 -1.71 -11.47
C GLY A 25 -2.19 -2.59 -12.69
N VAL A 26 -1.23 -3.45 -12.99
CA VAL A 26 -1.33 -4.44 -14.08
C VAL A 26 -2.07 -5.68 -13.58
N GLY A 27 -3.02 -6.17 -14.37
CA GLY A 27 -3.82 -7.35 -14.04
C GLY A 27 -4.72 -7.12 -12.83
N ASP A 28 -4.62 -8.01 -11.84
CA ASP A 28 -5.39 -7.94 -10.59
C ASP A 28 -4.69 -7.14 -9.48
N VAL A 29 -3.57 -6.50 -9.81
CA VAL A 29 -2.82 -5.66 -8.88
C VAL A 29 -3.41 -4.26 -8.80
N TRP A 30 -3.46 -3.71 -7.61
CA TRP A 30 -3.80 -2.32 -7.36
C TRP A 30 -2.97 -1.77 -6.19
N TYR A 31 -2.92 -0.45 -6.09
CA TYR A 31 -2.11 0.27 -5.12
C TYR A 31 -3.02 1.04 -4.17
N ALA A 32 -2.82 0.84 -2.87
CA ALA A 32 -3.40 1.64 -1.81
C ALA A 32 -2.37 2.67 -1.33
N TYR A 33 -2.77 3.93 -1.22
CA TYR A 33 -1.92 4.99 -0.72
C TYR A 33 -2.51 5.60 0.55
N ARG A 34 -1.61 5.98 1.46
CA ARG A 34 -1.94 6.70 2.70
C ARG A 34 -0.82 7.69 3.02
N ARG A 35 -1.16 8.92 3.37
CA ARG A 35 -0.19 9.87 3.89
C ARG A 35 0.08 9.60 5.38
N VAL A 36 1.35 9.57 5.74
CA VAL A 36 1.83 9.41 7.11
C VAL A 36 2.85 10.52 7.35
N TYR A 37 2.42 11.55 8.08
CA TYR A 37 3.16 12.81 8.24
C TYR A 37 3.56 13.41 6.89
N ASN A 38 4.86 13.52 6.62
CA ASN A 38 5.44 14.05 5.40
C ASN A 38 5.77 12.98 4.36
N LYS A 39 5.37 11.71 4.59
CA LYS A 39 5.64 10.58 3.68
C LYS A 39 4.33 10.01 3.15
N VAL A 40 4.42 9.36 1.99
CA VAL A 40 3.32 8.57 1.44
C VAL A 40 3.69 7.10 1.59
N VAL A 41 2.81 6.30 2.17
CA VAL A 41 2.89 4.84 2.16
C VAL A 41 2.15 4.34 0.94
N ARG A 42 2.77 3.41 0.22
CA ARG A 42 2.16 2.64 -0.86
C ARG A 42 2.13 1.17 -0.47
N VAL A 43 0.95 0.57 -0.51
CA VAL A 43 0.74 -0.88 -0.35
C VAL A 43 0.34 -1.45 -1.70
N VAL A 44 1.04 -2.50 -2.13
CA VAL A 44 0.76 -3.24 -3.36
C VAL A 44 -0.12 -4.43 -3.00
N VAL A 45 -1.31 -4.48 -3.59
CA VAL A 45 -2.34 -5.46 -3.28
C VAL A 45 -2.69 -6.23 -4.54
N ASN A 46 -2.85 -7.54 -4.45
CA ASN A 46 -3.41 -8.38 -5.50
C ASN A 46 -4.78 -8.91 -5.07
N GLY A 47 -5.75 -8.81 -5.97
CA GLY A 47 -7.09 -9.35 -5.81
C GLY A 47 -8.16 -8.31 -6.05
N LYS A 48 -9.17 -8.67 -6.85
CA LYS A 48 -10.35 -7.84 -7.15
C LYS A 48 -11.40 -7.87 -6.03
N GLN A 49 -11.50 -8.99 -5.31
CA GLN A 49 -12.43 -9.21 -4.20
C GLN A 49 -11.68 -9.81 -3.01
N LYS A 50 -12.26 -9.72 -1.81
CA LYS A 50 -11.69 -10.33 -0.60
C LYS A 50 -11.68 -11.87 -0.74
N PRO A 51 -10.67 -12.57 -0.18
CA PRO A 51 -9.51 -12.04 0.55
C PRO A 51 -8.45 -11.41 -0.37
N TYR A 52 -7.83 -10.33 0.09
CA TYR A 52 -6.74 -9.66 -0.62
C TYR A 52 -5.38 -10.22 -0.23
N ILE A 53 -4.44 -10.23 -1.17
CA ILE A 53 -3.03 -10.58 -0.93
C ILE A 53 -2.20 -9.29 -0.93
N VAL A 54 -1.57 -8.97 0.20
CA VAL A 54 -0.60 -7.87 0.25
C VAL A 54 0.74 -8.39 -0.25
N ILE A 55 1.19 -7.89 -1.41
CA ILE A 55 2.46 -8.30 -2.02
C ILE A 55 3.63 -7.62 -1.31
N THR A 56 3.56 -6.29 -1.17
CA THR A 56 4.62 -5.50 -0.56
C THR A 56 4.10 -4.14 -0.11
N MET A 57 4.87 -3.47 0.74
CA MET A 57 4.58 -2.12 1.20
C MET A 57 5.87 -1.34 1.40
N TYR A 58 5.83 -0.06 1.04
CA TYR A 58 6.94 0.86 1.22
C TYR A 58 6.45 2.31 1.29
N TYR A 59 7.21 3.16 1.99
CA TYR A 59 7.15 4.61 1.77
C TYR A 59 7.56 4.89 0.33
N ASP A 60 6.65 5.52 -0.40
CA ASP A 60 6.86 6.06 -1.72
C ASP A 60 7.92 7.15 -1.63
N ARG A 61 9.07 6.91 -2.28
CA ARG A 61 10.17 7.87 -2.35
C ARG A 61 9.95 8.91 -3.44
N ARG A 62 8.91 8.78 -4.27
CA ARG A 62 8.59 9.75 -5.32
C ARG A 62 7.77 10.92 -4.75
N LEU A 63 8.38 11.68 -3.85
CA LEU A 63 8.12 13.12 -3.82
C LEU A 63 9.11 13.75 -4.81
N ARG A 64 8.88 13.55 -6.12
CA ARG A 64 9.46 14.48 -7.10
C ARG A 64 8.65 15.76 -6.94
N LYS A 65 9.31 16.80 -6.42
CA LYS A 65 8.83 18.19 -6.52
C LYS A 65 8.52 18.53 -7.97
#